data_AF-A0A2V9KE78-F1
#
_entry.id   AF-A0A2V9KE78-F1
#
_cell.length_a   1.000
_cell.length_b   1.000
_cell.length_c   1.000
_cell.angle_alpha   90.00
_cell.angle_beta   90.00
_cell.angle_gamma   90.00
#
_symmetry.space_group_name_H-M   'P 1'
#
loop_
_entity.id
_entity.type
_entity.pdbx_description
1 polymer ?
#
loop_
_entity_poly.entity_id
_entity_poly.type
_entity_poly.pdbx_seq_one_letter_code
_entity_poly.pdbx_strand_id
1 'polypeptide(L)'
;MWNARLQGLVCCLGLAALQAPLAHAAGRDLALTYRYRLYVPASYDGSRPYPLVVALHGTTGDQNTFFANPKYLIQPIAAAADEHGVIVLSPYGRGPREWRGTGELDLFEAMAEVRRSYRIDPDRVYLTGHSMGGTGSAHVDFHHPDLFAAVAPLASAFSFPWLVPNARHVPFWWIAGGDDKPLFHAGTMLGVDRMQALRFPVRFTMLPGKDHYGPVGDMEAVVAWLLQHRRVASPQSYAFVVETPLHGQAYRTRVHRLVAPGRLANVEVACEGSRVTLTLGNVAEIAVFAEPARGRGPTPLEVWVGKRRVFQGPIDAGEEVRLSLEGTRWSALRQQAARLNPDDFPVAPIAQARAQVDMSGTEAALANWMTDAMRWATGAELAVINRQHYRGQAIPPGAVDMVHLLDAMPITDRPVVTARLTGRELLEILDDNVPDPAKDRHYVKDGPYSSRLVQISGAHYTFDPTRPPGSRIVESDLVPARSASTGRP
;
A
#
# COMPACT_ATOMS: atom_id res chain seq x y z
N MET A 1 33.11 -14.34 38.51
CA MET A 1 31.69 -14.61 38.15
C MET A 1 30.95 -13.29 38.22
N TRP A 2 29.93 -13.08 37.39
CA TRP A 2 29.29 -11.80 37.00
C TRP A 2 29.89 -11.20 35.70
N ASN A 3 29.60 -11.86 34.58
CA ASN A 3 29.65 -11.26 33.25
C ASN A 3 28.21 -10.82 32.90
N ALA A 4 27.91 -9.53 33.04
CA ALA A 4 26.71 -8.94 32.46
C ALA A 4 26.97 -8.71 30.96
N ARG A 5 26.38 -9.55 30.10
CA ARG A 5 26.31 -9.29 28.65
C ARG A 5 25.16 -8.30 28.41
N LEU A 6 25.47 -7.16 27.79
CA LEU A 6 24.48 -6.17 27.35
C LEU A 6 23.47 -6.81 26.40
N GLN A 7 22.18 -6.73 26.75
CA GLN A 7 21.05 -6.94 25.85
C GLN A 7 20.90 -5.67 25.00
N GLY A 8 21.21 -5.75 23.71
CA GLY A 8 21.21 -4.59 22.82
C GLY A 8 19.85 -4.31 22.20
N LEU A 9 18.98 -3.60 22.91
CA LEU A 9 17.85 -2.89 22.30
C LEU A 9 18.40 -1.61 21.65
N VAL A 10 18.42 -1.51 20.32
CA VAL A 10 18.88 -0.29 19.64
C VAL A 10 17.68 0.46 19.05
N CYS A 11 17.40 1.65 19.58
CA CYS A 11 16.52 2.63 18.95
C CYS A 11 17.38 3.52 18.06
N CYS A 12 17.33 3.32 16.74
CA CYS A 12 18.11 4.13 15.80
C CYS A 12 17.33 5.37 15.38
N LEU A 13 17.94 6.54 15.56
CA LEU A 13 17.61 7.78 14.85
C LEU A 13 18.69 7.95 13.77
N GLY A 14 18.34 7.83 12.49
CA GLY A 14 19.29 8.01 11.39
C GLY A 14 19.57 9.51 11.18
N LEU A 15 20.80 9.95 11.45
CA LEU A 15 21.33 11.24 10.99
C LEU A 15 22.39 10.95 9.92
N ALA A 16 22.11 11.28 8.66
CA ALA A 16 23.09 11.16 7.59
C ALA A 16 24.13 12.27 7.71
N ALA A 17 25.35 11.94 8.15
CA ALA A 17 26.51 12.81 7.99
C ALA A 17 27.32 12.35 6.76
N LEU A 18 27.23 13.11 5.67
CA LEU A 18 28.12 12.99 4.50
C LEU A 18 29.20 14.07 4.59
N GLN A 19 30.47 13.65 4.64
CA GLN A 19 31.57 14.53 4.27
C GLN A 19 31.58 14.71 2.73
N ALA A 20 31.56 15.98 2.32
CA ALA A 20 31.38 16.54 0.97
C ALA A 20 32.64 16.36 0.05
N PRO A 21 32.70 16.87 -1.21
CA PRO A 21 31.74 17.75 -1.90
C PRO A 21 31.45 17.42 -3.38
N LEU A 22 30.25 17.82 -3.85
CA LEU A 22 30.05 18.50 -5.13
C LEU A 22 28.65 19.15 -5.14
N ALA A 23 28.65 20.45 -5.43
CA ALA A 23 27.58 21.41 -5.26
C ALA A 23 26.23 21.02 -5.89
N HIS A 24 25.13 21.09 -5.13
CA HIS A 24 23.78 21.38 -5.60
C HIS A 24 23.00 22.16 -4.52
N ALA A 25 22.48 23.32 -4.93
CA ALA A 25 21.52 24.28 -4.32
C ALA A 25 21.32 24.33 -2.79
N ALA A 26 21.60 25.51 -2.21
CA ALA A 26 21.21 25.88 -0.85
C ALA A 26 19.67 25.95 -0.70
N GLY A 27 19.14 25.39 0.39
CA GLY A 27 17.75 25.61 0.84
C GLY A 27 16.78 24.42 0.81
N ARG A 28 17.24 23.17 0.91
CA ARG A 28 16.37 22.04 1.27
C ARG A 28 16.84 21.36 2.55
N ASP A 29 16.00 21.44 3.56
CA ASP A 29 16.07 20.61 4.76
C ASP A 29 15.48 19.23 4.41
N LEU A 30 16.32 18.30 3.97
CA LEU A 30 15.96 16.89 3.84
C LEU A 30 16.41 16.17 5.12
N ALA A 31 15.75 16.50 6.24
CA ALA A 31 15.84 15.68 7.44
C ALA A 31 15.17 14.32 7.14
N LEU A 32 15.96 13.27 6.90
CA LEU A 32 15.44 11.91 6.79
C LEU A 32 14.93 11.45 8.17
N THR A 33 13.64 11.64 8.43
CA THR A 33 12.93 11.38 9.70
C THR A 33 12.25 10.01 9.76
N TYR A 34 12.83 8.95 9.18
CA TYR A 34 12.26 7.60 9.33
C TYR A 34 12.80 6.91 10.60
N ARG A 35 11.86 6.50 11.47
CA ARG A 35 12.17 5.83 12.75
C ARG A 35 11.87 4.35 12.62
N TYR A 36 12.73 3.51 13.18
CA TYR A 36 12.47 2.08 13.25
C TYR A 36 13.06 1.50 14.53
N ARG A 37 12.59 0.30 14.87
CA ARG A 37 13.20 -0.55 15.88
C ARG A 37 13.72 -1.81 15.21
N LEU A 38 14.93 -2.19 15.56
CA LEU A 38 15.58 -3.38 15.04
C LEU A 38 15.91 -4.31 16.20
N TYR A 39 15.60 -5.59 16.03
CA TYR A 39 16.09 -6.65 16.88
C TYR A 39 17.09 -7.50 16.11
N VAL A 40 18.31 -7.57 16.63
CA VAL A 40 19.39 -8.37 16.09
C VAL A 40 19.59 -9.53 17.06
N PRO A 41 19.38 -10.79 16.62
CA PRO A 41 19.45 -11.93 17.52
C PRO A 41 20.88 -12.15 18.01
N ALA A 42 21.04 -12.72 19.21
CA ALA A 42 22.35 -12.92 19.83
C ALA A 42 23.31 -13.79 19.01
N SER A 43 22.77 -14.60 18.09
CA SER A 43 23.53 -15.44 17.17
C SER A 43 24.15 -14.68 15.98
N TYR A 44 23.76 -13.44 15.73
CA TYR A 44 24.27 -12.66 14.60
C TYR A 44 25.70 -12.14 14.87
N ASP A 45 26.65 -12.60 14.07
CA ASP A 45 28.07 -12.22 14.13
C ASP A 45 28.56 -11.53 12.85
N GLY A 46 27.67 -11.29 11.88
CA GLY A 46 28.02 -10.70 10.60
C GLY A 46 28.82 -11.60 9.65
N SER A 47 29.03 -12.88 9.97
CA SER A 47 29.80 -13.81 9.12
C SER A 47 29.01 -14.30 7.91
N ARG A 48 27.68 -14.39 8.02
CA ARG A 48 26.77 -14.90 6.98
C ARG A 48 25.52 -14.03 6.80
N PRO A 49 24.86 -14.07 5.63
CA PRO A 49 23.54 -13.45 5.45
C PRO A 49 22.50 -14.06 6.40
N TYR A 50 21.69 -13.20 7.03
CA TYR A 50 20.57 -13.57 7.89
C TYR A 50 19.22 -13.29 7.22
N PRO A 51 18.17 -14.08 7.53
CA PRO A 51 16.81 -13.71 7.18
C PRO A 51 16.39 -12.40 7.88
N LEU A 52 15.41 -11.70 7.30
CA LEU A 52 14.80 -10.50 7.85
C LEU A 52 13.28 -10.66 7.90
N VAL A 53 12.67 -10.48 9.08
CA VAL A 53 11.22 -10.31 9.23
C VAL A 53 10.93 -8.83 9.43
N VAL A 54 10.05 -8.27 8.61
CA VAL A 54 9.54 -6.91 8.78
C VAL A 54 8.16 -6.96 9.43
N ALA A 55 7.99 -6.33 10.59
CA ALA A 55 6.81 -6.40 11.44
C ALA A 55 6.09 -5.05 11.51
N LEU A 56 4.93 -4.96 10.85
CA LEU A 56 4.14 -3.75 10.68
C LEU A 56 3.10 -3.58 11.80
N HIS A 57 3.16 -2.47 12.54
CA HIS A 57 2.25 -2.21 13.67
C HIS A 57 0.81 -1.84 13.23
N GLY A 58 -0.13 -1.94 14.18
CA GLY A 58 -1.53 -1.55 14.03
C GLY A 58 -1.77 -0.03 14.08
N THR A 59 -3.02 0.41 13.87
CA THR A 59 -3.39 1.84 13.71
C THR A 59 -2.90 2.76 14.83
N THR A 60 -2.91 2.28 16.08
CA THR A 60 -2.49 3.06 17.26
C THR A 60 -1.05 2.76 17.70
N GLY A 61 -0.33 1.98 16.92
CA GLY A 61 1.03 1.55 17.21
C GLY A 61 2.11 2.50 16.67
N ASP A 62 3.34 2.05 16.84
CA ASP A 62 4.59 2.67 16.42
C ASP A 62 5.67 1.58 16.25
N GLN A 63 6.92 1.98 15.97
CA GLN A 63 8.06 1.07 15.84
C GLN A 63 8.35 0.23 17.10
N ASN A 64 7.83 0.61 18.26
CA ASN A 64 8.06 -0.11 19.52
C ASN A 64 7.00 -1.18 19.81
N THR A 65 5.90 -1.19 19.06
CA THR A 65 4.70 -1.95 19.41
C THR A 65 4.98 -3.44 19.59
N PHE A 66 5.68 -4.09 18.66
CA PHE A 66 6.03 -5.52 18.75
C PHE A 66 7.01 -5.88 19.87
N PHE A 67 7.61 -4.89 20.52
CA PHE A 67 8.70 -5.09 21.47
C PHE A 67 8.47 -4.47 22.85
N ALA A 68 7.43 -3.66 23.02
CA ALA A 68 7.16 -2.96 24.26
C ALA A 68 5.67 -2.94 24.63
N ASN A 69 4.75 -3.21 23.70
CA ASN A 69 3.32 -3.20 24.03
C ASN A 69 2.92 -4.53 24.70
N PRO A 70 2.42 -4.52 25.95
CA PRO A 70 2.09 -5.75 26.68
C PRO A 70 1.14 -6.70 25.94
N LYS A 71 0.25 -6.18 25.09
CA LYS A 71 -0.67 -7.01 24.29
C LYS A 71 0.04 -7.91 23.26
N TYR A 72 1.28 -7.60 22.91
CA TYR A 72 2.10 -8.32 21.92
C TYR A 72 3.20 -9.16 22.57
N LEU A 73 3.35 -9.08 23.89
CA LEU A 73 4.48 -9.69 24.63
C LEU A 73 4.10 -11.01 25.32
N ILE A 74 2.97 -11.61 24.98
CA ILE A 74 2.59 -12.95 25.46
C ILE A 74 3.63 -13.98 24.97
N GLN A 75 3.95 -13.95 23.68
CA GLN A 75 5.11 -14.62 23.08
C GLN A 75 5.85 -13.63 22.19
N PRO A 76 6.88 -12.94 22.74
CA PRO A 76 7.52 -11.84 22.05
C PRO A 76 8.18 -12.27 20.75
N ILE A 77 8.02 -11.46 19.69
CA ILE A 77 8.73 -11.68 18.42
C ILE A 77 10.25 -11.69 18.59
N ALA A 78 10.77 -11.01 19.62
CA ALA A 78 12.19 -11.04 19.99
C ALA A 78 12.67 -12.43 20.43
N ALA A 79 11.84 -13.19 21.17
CA ALA A 79 12.18 -14.55 21.56
C ALA A 79 12.22 -15.48 20.33
N ALA A 80 11.24 -15.36 19.44
CA ALA A 80 11.24 -16.05 18.16
C ALA A 80 12.46 -15.69 17.29
N ALA A 81 12.90 -14.43 17.36
CA ALA A 81 14.06 -13.95 16.63
C ALA A 81 15.37 -14.63 17.08
N ASP A 82 15.56 -14.78 18.40
CA ASP A 82 16.70 -15.49 18.96
C ASP A 82 16.65 -16.99 18.67
N GLU A 83 15.48 -17.63 18.88
CA GLU A 83 15.24 -19.06 18.63
C GLU A 83 15.64 -19.44 17.20
N HIS A 84 15.20 -18.64 16.22
CA HIS A 84 15.35 -18.97 14.80
C HIS A 84 16.52 -18.27 14.10
N GLY A 85 17.24 -17.39 14.81
CA GLY A 85 18.34 -16.62 14.23
C GLY A 85 17.90 -15.75 13.07
N VAL A 86 16.93 -14.86 13.31
CA VAL A 86 16.37 -13.92 12.32
C VAL A 86 16.40 -12.48 12.84
N ILE A 87 16.72 -11.53 11.96
CA ILE A 87 16.65 -10.11 12.30
C ILE A 87 15.19 -9.65 12.15
N VAL A 88 14.71 -8.83 13.09
CA VAL A 88 13.35 -8.26 13.04
C VAL A 88 13.41 -6.76 12.93
N LEU A 89 12.81 -6.20 11.88
CA LEU A 89 12.64 -4.76 11.67
C LEU A 89 11.19 -4.38 11.93
N SER A 90 10.94 -3.36 12.76
CA SER A 90 9.63 -2.73 12.90
C SER A 90 9.75 -1.24 12.58
N PRO A 91 9.30 -0.77 11.41
CA PRO A 91 9.32 0.66 11.05
C PRO A 91 8.23 1.46 11.77
N TYR A 92 8.31 2.79 11.75
CA TYR A 92 7.32 3.69 12.35
C TYR A 92 6.10 3.93 11.44
N GLY A 93 6.23 3.82 10.12
CA GLY A 93 5.11 3.87 9.18
C GLY A 93 4.33 5.20 9.16
N ARG A 94 4.84 6.22 9.87
CA ARG A 94 4.27 7.57 10.01
C ARG A 94 2.82 7.62 10.49
N GLY A 95 2.47 6.71 11.42
CA GLY A 95 1.16 6.68 12.09
C GLY A 95 0.09 5.89 11.32
N PRO A 96 -1.19 6.31 11.34
CA PRO A 96 -2.29 5.53 10.80
C PRO A 96 -2.45 5.67 9.26
N ARG A 97 -1.37 5.41 8.49
CA ARG A 97 -1.33 5.58 7.02
C ARG A 97 -1.57 4.31 6.21
N GLU A 98 -1.97 3.22 6.87
CA GLU A 98 -2.19 1.91 6.23
C GLU A 98 -0.99 1.39 5.40
N TRP A 99 0.23 1.84 5.75
CA TRP A 99 1.47 1.49 5.06
C TRP A 99 1.47 1.86 3.56
N ARG A 100 0.89 3.02 3.24
CA ARG A 100 0.84 3.60 1.90
C ARG A 100 1.63 4.90 1.82
N GLY A 101 1.97 5.31 0.60
CA GLY A 101 2.55 6.63 0.32
C GLY A 101 3.76 6.91 1.22
N THR A 102 3.66 7.90 2.10
CA THR A 102 4.77 8.22 3.01
C THR A 102 5.07 7.14 4.06
N GLY A 103 4.10 6.31 4.45
CA GLY A 103 4.32 5.17 5.34
C GLY A 103 4.99 3.98 4.63
N GLU A 104 4.72 3.79 3.34
CA GLU A 104 5.39 2.82 2.48
C GLU A 104 6.85 3.22 2.20
N LEU A 105 7.08 4.51 1.93
CA LEU A 105 8.41 5.08 1.81
C LEU A 105 9.25 4.83 3.07
N ASP A 106 8.71 5.10 4.25
CA ASP A 106 9.36 4.89 5.55
C ASP A 106 9.80 3.42 5.74
N LEU A 107 8.96 2.48 5.32
CA LEU A 107 9.26 1.05 5.30
C LEU A 107 10.47 0.75 4.39
N PHE A 108 10.46 1.23 3.14
CA PHE A 108 11.56 0.94 2.21
C PHE A 108 12.87 1.62 2.58
N GLU A 109 12.81 2.84 3.13
CA GLU A 109 13.97 3.55 3.68
C GLU A 109 14.59 2.75 4.83
N ALA A 110 13.77 2.30 5.79
CA ALA A 110 14.25 1.47 6.90
C ALA A 110 14.83 0.13 6.43
N MET A 111 14.20 -0.53 5.46
CA MET A 111 14.72 -1.76 4.86
C MET A 111 16.06 -1.53 4.14
N ALA A 112 16.20 -0.44 3.38
CA ALA A 112 17.43 -0.09 2.69
C ALA A 112 18.58 0.16 3.67
N GLU A 113 18.32 0.87 4.77
CA GLU A 113 19.31 1.11 5.82
C GLU A 113 19.72 -0.19 6.52
N VAL A 114 18.77 -1.05 6.87
CA VAL A 114 19.09 -2.37 7.46
C VAL A 114 19.93 -3.22 6.49
N ARG A 115 19.63 -3.22 5.19
CA ARG A 115 20.40 -3.99 4.19
C ARG A 115 21.81 -3.43 3.94
N ARG A 116 22.03 -2.14 4.19
CA ARG A 116 23.36 -1.52 4.16
C ARG A 116 24.18 -1.89 5.39
N SER A 117 23.53 -1.90 6.55
CA SER A 117 24.20 -2.08 7.84
C SER A 117 24.35 -3.55 8.28
N TYR A 118 23.54 -4.45 7.73
CA TYR A 118 23.52 -5.88 8.07
C TYR A 118 23.54 -6.75 6.81
N ARG A 119 24.27 -7.87 6.88
CA ARG A 119 24.21 -8.92 5.86
C ARG A 119 22.84 -9.61 5.88
N ILE A 120 21.92 -9.15 5.04
CA ILE A 120 20.59 -9.75 4.87
C ILE A 120 20.58 -10.65 3.62
N ASP A 121 19.99 -11.85 3.74
CA ASP A 121 19.72 -12.72 2.59
C ASP A 121 18.52 -12.15 1.79
N PRO A 122 18.72 -11.68 0.55
CA PRO A 122 17.65 -11.04 -0.24
C PRO A 122 16.54 -12.01 -0.64
N ASP A 123 16.75 -13.33 -0.52
CA ASP A 123 15.72 -14.33 -0.81
C ASP A 123 15.02 -14.83 0.46
N ARG A 124 15.32 -14.22 1.61
CA ARG A 124 14.71 -14.52 2.93
C ARG A 124 14.32 -13.24 3.66
N VAL A 125 13.61 -12.38 2.94
CA VAL A 125 12.93 -11.20 3.51
C VAL A 125 11.44 -11.53 3.61
N TYR A 126 10.86 -11.33 4.78
CA TYR A 126 9.49 -11.72 5.11
C TYR A 126 8.70 -10.53 5.63
N LEU A 127 7.39 -10.56 5.47
CA LEU A 127 6.51 -9.49 5.90
C LEU A 127 5.39 -10.01 6.79
N THR A 128 5.16 -9.35 7.91
CA THR A 128 4.02 -9.64 8.81
C THR A 128 3.57 -8.35 9.46
N GLY A 129 2.37 -8.35 10.03
CA GLY A 129 1.86 -7.20 10.73
C GLY A 129 0.48 -7.44 11.31
N HIS A 130 0.09 -6.58 12.25
CA HIS A 130 -1.17 -6.70 12.98
C HIS A 130 -2.15 -5.59 12.62
N SER A 131 -3.42 -5.93 12.43
CA SER A 131 -4.51 -4.96 12.18
C SER A 131 -4.25 -4.15 10.91
N MET A 132 -4.07 -2.83 11.03
CA MET A 132 -3.53 -1.97 9.95
C MET A 132 -2.26 -2.57 9.32
N GLY A 133 -1.34 -3.10 10.12
CA GLY A 133 -0.13 -3.75 9.63
C GLY A 133 -0.38 -5.08 8.94
N GLY A 134 -1.46 -5.78 9.28
CA GLY A 134 -1.90 -6.98 8.57
C GLY A 134 -2.39 -6.61 7.17
N THR A 135 -3.30 -5.65 7.08
CA THR A 135 -3.75 -5.07 5.80
C THR A 135 -2.56 -4.53 4.99
N GLY A 136 -1.67 -3.78 5.64
CA GLY A 136 -0.46 -3.21 5.04
C GLY A 136 0.52 -4.26 4.52
N SER A 137 0.64 -5.41 5.20
CA SER A 137 1.49 -6.51 4.75
C SER A 137 1.05 -7.04 3.38
N ALA A 138 -0.26 -7.23 3.21
CA ALA A 138 -0.81 -7.63 1.91
C ALA A 138 -0.72 -6.50 0.88
N HIS A 139 -0.99 -5.26 1.28
CA HIS A 139 -0.87 -4.08 0.40
C HIS A 139 0.52 -3.95 -0.21
N VAL A 140 1.56 -3.99 0.62
CA VAL A 140 2.94 -3.82 0.19
C VAL A 140 3.37 -4.98 -0.70
N ASP A 141 3.09 -6.23 -0.33
CA ASP A 141 3.47 -7.37 -1.17
C ASP A 141 2.78 -7.36 -2.53
N PHE A 142 1.48 -7.04 -2.56
CA PHE A 142 0.76 -6.96 -3.83
C PHE A 142 1.33 -5.90 -4.78
N HIS A 143 1.88 -4.81 -4.26
CA HIS A 143 2.55 -3.79 -5.07
C HIS A 143 4.01 -4.10 -5.40
N HIS A 144 4.64 -4.99 -4.62
CA HIS A 144 6.05 -5.37 -4.75
C HIS A 144 6.25 -6.89 -4.66
N PRO A 145 5.64 -7.67 -5.57
CA PRO A 145 5.53 -9.13 -5.46
C PRO A 145 6.87 -9.88 -5.68
N ASP A 146 7.93 -9.12 -5.92
CA ASP A 146 9.29 -9.57 -6.17
C ASP A 146 10.23 -9.32 -4.99
N LEU A 147 9.74 -8.80 -3.85
CA LEU A 147 10.57 -8.48 -2.68
C LEU A 147 10.54 -9.53 -1.57
N PHE A 148 9.40 -10.17 -1.33
CA PHE A 148 9.20 -11.01 -0.15
C PHE A 148 9.18 -12.50 -0.47
N ALA A 149 9.67 -13.30 0.48
CA ALA A 149 9.69 -14.75 0.40
C ALA A 149 8.40 -15.40 0.89
N ALA A 150 7.71 -14.76 1.85
CA ALA A 150 6.38 -15.13 2.35
C ALA A 150 5.81 -13.98 3.18
N VAL A 151 4.48 -13.96 3.31
CA VAL A 151 3.73 -12.91 4.02
C VAL A 151 2.75 -13.54 5.01
N ALA A 152 2.71 -13.03 6.25
CA ALA A 152 1.78 -13.48 7.27
C ALA A 152 0.95 -12.30 7.84
N PRO A 153 -0.19 -11.95 7.20
CA PRO A 153 -1.08 -10.90 7.71
C PRO A 153 -1.86 -11.36 8.95
N LEU A 154 -1.82 -10.56 10.02
CA LEU A 154 -2.48 -10.86 11.30
C LEU A 154 -3.63 -9.88 11.57
N ALA A 155 -4.82 -10.40 11.84
CA ALA A 155 -6.02 -9.61 12.16
C ALA A 155 -6.31 -8.47 11.15
N SER A 156 -6.04 -8.71 9.87
CA SER A 156 -6.25 -7.72 8.80
C SER A 156 -7.71 -7.27 8.73
N ALA A 157 -7.91 -6.01 8.36
CA ALA A 157 -9.25 -5.48 8.25
C ALA A 157 -9.91 -5.75 6.89
N PHE A 158 -9.10 -5.75 5.83
CA PHE A 158 -9.53 -5.98 4.46
C PHE A 158 -8.36 -6.46 3.60
N SER A 159 -8.67 -6.82 2.36
CA SER A 159 -7.70 -7.18 1.32
C SER A 159 -8.01 -6.47 0.00
N PHE A 160 -7.17 -6.67 -1.02
CA PHE A 160 -7.24 -6.01 -2.34
C PHE A 160 -7.43 -7.06 -3.45
N PRO A 161 -8.66 -7.61 -3.62
CA PRO A 161 -8.89 -8.74 -4.52
C PRO A 161 -8.46 -8.49 -5.98
N TRP A 162 -8.48 -7.23 -6.44
CA TRP A 162 -8.04 -6.88 -7.80
C TRP A 162 -6.52 -6.92 -7.99
N LEU A 163 -5.74 -6.82 -6.90
CA LEU A 163 -4.26 -6.93 -6.93
C LEU A 163 -3.76 -8.34 -6.61
N VAL A 164 -4.63 -9.24 -6.16
CA VAL A 164 -4.26 -10.64 -5.87
C VAL A 164 -3.48 -11.33 -7.00
N PRO A 165 -3.72 -11.09 -8.31
CA PRO A 165 -2.89 -11.68 -9.38
C PRO A 165 -1.38 -11.51 -9.18
N ASN A 166 -0.96 -10.43 -8.52
CA ASN A 166 0.44 -10.08 -8.27
C ASN A 166 1.11 -11.08 -7.31
N ALA A 167 0.35 -11.64 -6.37
CA ALA A 167 0.85 -12.51 -5.29
C ALA A 167 1.10 -13.98 -5.72
N ARG A 168 1.08 -14.28 -7.02
CA ARG A 168 1.11 -15.66 -7.55
C ARG A 168 2.23 -16.54 -6.96
N HIS A 169 3.40 -15.96 -6.73
CA HIS A 169 4.61 -16.68 -6.30
C HIS A 169 4.97 -16.46 -4.84
N VAL A 170 4.13 -15.76 -4.07
CA VAL A 170 4.37 -15.45 -2.68
C VAL A 170 3.41 -16.26 -1.80
N PRO A 171 3.91 -17.15 -0.92
CA PRO A 171 3.07 -17.83 0.06
C PRO A 171 2.47 -16.85 1.08
N PHE A 172 1.16 -16.96 1.31
CA PHE A 172 0.42 -16.20 2.31
C PHE A 172 -0.13 -17.08 3.43
N TRP A 173 0.04 -16.65 4.69
CA TRP A 173 -0.70 -17.19 5.83
C TRP A 173 -1.47 -16.10 6.55
N TRP A 174 -2.77 -16.02 6.26
CA TRP A 174 -3.71 -15.10 6.90
C TRP A 174 -4.19 -15.68 8.23
N ILE A 175 -4.10 -14.89 9.30
CA ILE A 175 -4.48 -15.33 10.66
C ILE A 175 -5.46 -14.33 11.27
N ALA A 176 -6.63 -14.79 11.69
CA ALA A 176 -7.68 -13.97 12.30
C ALA A 176 -8.13 -14.55 13.64
N GLY A 177 -8.58 -13.70 14.57
CA GLY A 177 -9.28 -14.14 15.78
C GLY A 177 -10.74 -14.49 15.46
N GLY A 178 -11.24 -15.61 15.96
CA GLY A 178 -12.61 -16.07 15.73
C GLY A 178 -13.68 -15.17 16.36
N ASP A 179 -13.35 -14.49 17.46
CA ASP A 179 -14.24 -13.59 18.19
C ASP A 179 -13.97 -12.11 17.85
N ASP A 180 -13.19 -11.86 16.79
CA ASP A 180 -12.95 -10.51 16.28
C ASP A 180 -14.20 -9.94 15.59
N LYS A 181 -14.21 -8.62 15.36
CA LYS A 181 -15.36 -7.93 14.77
C LYS A 181 -15.66 -8.50 13.37
N PRO A 182 -16.93 -8.80 13.03
CA PRO A 182 -17.31 -9.40 11.74
C PRO A 182 -16.80 -8.64 10.50
N LEU A 183 -16.64 -7.31 10.61
CA LEU A 183 -16.13 -6.47 9.54
C LEU A 183 -14.71 -6.87 9.10
N PHE A 184 -13.86 -7.32 10.02
CA PHE A 184 -12.48 -7.72 9.72
C PHE A 184 -12.42 -9.08 9.01
N HIS A 185 -13.33 -9.99 9.37
CA HIS A 185 -13.47 -11.26 8.67
C HIS A 185 -13.93 -11.04 7.23
N ALA A 186 -15.02 -10.29 7.05
CA ALA A 186 -15.60 -10.05 5.72
C ALA A 186 -14.60 -9.39 4.76
N GLY A 187 -13.88 -8.37 5.22
CA GLY A 187 -12.89 -7.69 4.39
C GLY A 187 -11.71 -8.58 4.01
N THR A 188 -11.19 -9.36 4.96
CA THR A 188 -10.04 -10.26 4.71
C THR A 188 -10.39 -11.37 3.72
N MET A 189 -11.59 -11.95 3.86
CA MET A 189 -12.03 -13.07 3.02
C MET A 189 -12.10 -12.72 1.53
N LEU A 190 -12.36 -11.45 1.16
CA LEU A 190 -12.34 -11.01 -0.25
C LEU A 190 -11.02 -11.37 -0.96
N GLY A 191 -9.89 -11.19 -0.28
CA GLY A 191 -8.57 -11.53 -0.82
C GLY A 191 -8.25 -13.02 -0.74
N VAL A 192 -8.58 -13.65 0.40
CA VAL A 192 -8.36 -15.09 0.63
C VAL A 192 -9.12 -15.92 -0.40
N ASP A 193 -10.41 -15.65 -0.60
CA ASP A 193 -11.26 -16.34 -1.56
C ASP A 193 -10.73 -16.17 -2.99
N ARG A 194 -10.24 -14.97 -3.32
CA ARG A 194 -9.65 -14.70 -4.63
C ARG A 194 -8.34 -15.46 -4.84
N MET A 195 -7.47 -15.53 -3.82
CA MET A 195 -6.23 -16.33 -3.86
C MET A 195 -6.55 -17.82 -4.03
N GLN A 196 -7.54 -18.33 -3.29
CA GLN A 196 -7.98 -19.73 -3.41
C GLN A 196 -8.55 -20.04 -4.79
N ALA A 197 -9.40 -19.15 -5.33
CA ALA A 197 -9.97 -19.29 -6.67
C ALA A 197 -8.89 -19.31 -7.77
N LEU A 198 -7.81 -18.54 -7.60
CA LEU A 198 -6.64 -18.53 -8.48
C LEU A 198 -5.64 -19.66 -8.19
N ARG A 199 -5.89 -20.48 -7.16
CA ARG A 199 -5.02 -21.58 -6.69
C ARG A 199 -3.61 -21.11 -6.32
N PHE A 200 -3.51 -19.93 -5.73
CA PHE A 200 -2.26 -19.39 -5.21
C PHE A 200 -1.92 -20.01 -3.85
N PRO A 201 -0.64 -20.00 -3.43
CA PRO A 201 -0.22 -20.58 -2.16
C PRO A 201 -0.76 -19.75 -0.98
N VAL A 202 -1.97 -20.07 -0.54
CA VAL A 202 -2.64 -19.36 0.56
C VAL A 202 -3.11 -20.33 1.64
N ARG A 203 -2.84 -19.96 2.89
CA ARG A 203 -3.39 -20.56 4.10
C ARG A 203 -4.21 -19.50 4.83
N PHE A 204 -5.38 -19.87 5.31
CA PHE A 204 -6.17 -19.05 6.23
C PHE A 204 -6.39 -19.81 7.53
N THR A 205 -6.28 -19.12 8.67
CA THR A 205 -6.49 -19.71 9.98
C THR A 205 -7.32 -18.75 10.83
N MET A 206 -8.46 -19.24 11.31
CA MET A 206 -9.31 -18.55 12.27
C MET A 206 -9.10 -19.18 13.64
N LEU A 207 -8.60 -18.42 14.61
CA LEU A 207 -8.26 -18.88 15.95
C LEU A 207 -9.53 -18.88 16.84
N PRO A 208 -10.07 -20.05 17.24
CA PRO A 208 -11.32 -20.10 17.99
C PRO A 208 -11.22 -19.39 19.35
N GLY A 209 -12.24 -18.61 19.72
CA GLY A 209 -12.30 -17.94 21.03
C GLY A 209 -11.27 -16.82 21.21
N LYS A 210 -10.58 -16.41 20.15
CA LYS A 210 -9.56 -15.37 20.20
C LYS A 210 -10.09 -14.06 19.63
N ASP A 211 -9.76 -12.97 20.31
CA ASP A 211 -10.11 -11.61 19.91
C ASP A 211 -9.14 -11.05 18.84
N HIS A 212 -9.23 -9.75 18.59
CA HIS A 212 -8.38 -9.01 17.66
C HIS A 212 -6.87 -9.16 17.91
N TYR A 213 -6.43 -9.43 19.14
CA TYR A 213 -5.01 -9.59 19.50
C TYR A 213 -4.58 -11.06 19.55
N GLY A 214 -5.52 -12.00 19.46
CA GLY A 214 -5.22 -13.43 19.34
C GLY A 214 -4.12 -13.78 18.34
N PRO A 215 -4.17 -13.26 17.10
CA PRO A 215 -3.17 -13.55 16.07
C PRO A 215 -1.72 -13.14 16.39
N VAL A 216 -1.49 -12.23 17.34
CA VAL A 216 -0.13 -11.87 17.80
C VAL A 216 0.30 -12.65 19.05
N GLY A 217 -0.53 -13.59 19.51
CA GLY A 217 -0.27 -14.39 20.72
C GLY A 217 0.77 -15.50 20.54
N ASP A 218 1.13 -15.85 19.31
CA ASP A 218 2.11 -16.90 18.97
C ASP A 218 2.98 -16.46 17.78
N MET A 219 3.90 -15.53 18.05
CA MET A 219 4.82 -15.04 17.02
C MET A 219 5.92 -16.05 16.68
N GLU A 220 6.18 -17.03 17.55
CA GLU A 220 7.14 -18.10 17.25
C GLU A 220 6.65 -18.94 16.07
N ALA A 221 5.40 -19.41 16.11
CA ALA A 221 4.83 -20.21 15.03
C ALA A 221 4.77 -19.42 13.71
N VAL A 222 4.45 -18.12 13.77
CA VAL A 222 4.43 -17.23 12.60
C VAL A 222 5.82 -17.09 11.99
N VAL A 223 6.84 -16.79 12.81
CA VAL A 223 8.23 -16.65 12.35
C VAL A 223 8.76 -17.97 11.81
N ALA A 224 8.53 -19.09 12.52
CA ALA A 224 8.93 -20.42 12.09
C ALA A 224 8.32 -20.79 10.73
N TRP A 225 7.04 -20.48 10.49
CA TRP A 225 6.40 -20.70 9.19
C TRP A 225 7.00 -19.84 8.08
N LEU A 226 7.19 -18.53 8.32
CA LEU A 226 7.81 -17.64 7.33
C LEU A 226 9.17 -18.20 6.87
N LEU A 227 10.00 -18.65 7.81
CA LEU A 227 11.36 -19.14 7.53
C LEU A 227 11.43 -20.44 6.71
N GLN A 228 10.31 -21.14 6.51
CA GLN A 228 10.22 -22.30 5.62
C GLN A 228 10.27 -21.92 4.14
N HIS A 229 10.09 -20.63 3.82
CA HIS A 229 9.96 -20.15 2.46
C HIS A 229 11.20 -19.39 1.99
N ARG A 230 11.46 -19.44 0.68
CA ARG A 230 12.43 -18.60 -0.02
C ARG A 230 11.76 -17.91 -1.20
N ARG A 231 12.21 -16.69 -1.48
CA ARG A 231 11.70 -15.85 -2.57
C ARG A 231 11.90 -16.51 -3.94
N VAL A 232 10.88 -16.46 -4.78
CA VAL A 232 10.99 -16.84 -6.20
C VAL A 232 11.55 -15.65 -6.98
N ALA A 233 12.87 -15.51 -7.04
CA ALA A 233 13.53 -14.34 -7.62
C ALA A 233 13.33 -14.17 -9.14
N SER A 234 13.32 -15.28 -9.89
CA SER A 234 13.20 -15.30 -11.36
C SER A 234 12.13 -16.33 -11.80
N PRO A 235 10.83 -16.02 -11.67
CA PRO A 235 9.78 -16.93 -12.13
C PRO A 235 9.76 -17.05 -13.66
N GLN A 236 9.50 -18.27 -14.16
CA GLN A 236 9.35 -18.53 -15.60
C GLN A 236 8.10 -17.89 -16.21
N SER A 237 7.08 -17.61 -15.39
CA SER A 237 5.92 -16.84 -15.81
C SER A 237 5.32 -16.10 -14.62
N TYR A 238 4.79 -14.92 -14.86
CA TYR A 238 4.09 -14.13 -13.85
C TYR A 238 3.11 -13.19 -14.51
N ALA A 239 2.12 -12.73 -13.75
CA ALA A 239 1.20 -11.71 -14.17
C ALA A 239 1.05 -10.72 -13.02
N PHE A 240 0.84 -9.45 -13.35
CA PHE A 240 0.57 -8.44 -12.35
C PHE A 240 -0.31 -7.32 -12.90
N VAL A 241 -1.06 -6.73 -11.99
CA VAL A 241 -1.97 -5.62 -12.17
C VAL A 241 -1.28 -4.37 -11.63
N VAL A 242 -1.39 -3.29 -12.40
CA VAL A 242 -0.79 -1.99 -12.08
C VAL A 242 -1.88 -0.94 -12.00
N GLU A 243 -2.06 -0.35 -10.81
CA GLU A 243 -2.97 0.79 -10.60
C GLU A 243 -2.31 2.09 -11.06
N THR A 244 -1.06 2.27 -10.65
CA THR A 244 -0.25 3.44 -10.98
C THR A 244 1.18 2.99 -11.31
N PRO A 245 1.90 3.72 -12.20
CA PRO A 245 3.31 3.43 -12.46
C PRO A 245 4.22 3.48 -11.22
N LEU A 246 3.78 4.09 -10.11
CA LEU A 246 4.50 4.10 -8.83
C LEU A 246 4.78 2.67 -8.33
N HIS A 247 3.80 1.79 -8.52
CA HIS A 247 3.86 0.38 -8.16
C HIS A 247 3.91 -0.51 -9.41
N GLY A 248 4.56 -0.01 -10.46
CA GLY A 248 4.59 -0.64 -11.77
C GLY A 248 5.62 -1.75 -11.93
N GLN A 249 6.41 -2.07 -10.91
CA GLN A 249 7.49 -3.05 -11.01
C GLN A 249 7.06 -4.42 -10.50
N ALA A 250 7.40 -5.46 -11.27
CA ALA A 250 7.40 -6.83 -10.81
C ALA A 250 8.53 -7.61 -11.51
N TYR A 251 9.38 -8.22 -10.71
CA TYR A 251 10.50 -9.08 -11.13
C TYR A 251 11.41 -8.36 -12.14
N ARG A 252 11.38 -8.80 -13.40
CA ARG A 252 12.21 -8.24 -14.48
C ARG A 252 11.46 -7.24 -15.36
N THR A 253 10.32 -6.72 -14.93
CA THR A 253 9.55 -5.73 -15.69
C THR A 253 9.12 -4.54 -14.86
N ARG A 254 8.98 -3.38 -15.52
CA ARG A 254 8.47 -2.15 -14.88
C ARG A 254 7.60 -1.36 -15.84
N VAL A 255 6.35 -1.10 -15.48
CA VAL A 255 5.45 -0.20 -16.22
C VAL A 255 5.78 1.24 -15.87
N HIS A 256 6.11 2.04 -16.88
CA HIS A 256 6.42 3.46 -16.72
C HIS A 256 5.22 4.36 -17.06
N ARG A 257 4.34 3.90 -17.96
CA ARG A 257 3.20 4.71 -18.42
C ARG A 257 2.03 3.85 -18.82
N LEU A 258 0.84 4.32 -18.47
CA LEU A 258 -0.44 3.73 -18.85
C LEU A 258 -0.98 4.40 -20.12
N VAL A 259 -1.75 3.67 -20.93
CA VAL A 259 -2.48 4.26 -22.07
C VAL A 259 -3.60 5.18 -21.56
N ALA A 260 -4.39 4.68 -20.60
CA ALA A 260 -5.43 5.42 -19.91
C ALA A 260 -5.17 5.37 -18.40
N PRO A 261 -4.54 6.41 -17.81
CA PRO A 261 -4.40 6.55 -16.37
C PRO A 261 -5.77 6.43 -15.66
N GLY A 262 -5.79 5.84 -14.46
CA GLY A 262 -7.03 5.57 -13.72
C GLY A 262 -7.75 4.27 -14.12
N ARG A 263 -7.30 3.57 -15.16
CA ARG A 263 -7.69 2.18 -15.42
C ARG A 263 -6.55 1.23 -15.09
N LEU A 264 -6.89 0.07 -14.55
CA LEU A 264 -5.92 -0.99 -14.25
C LEU A 264 -5.17 -1.41 -15.53
N ALA A 265 -3.86 -1.47 -15.45
CA ALA A 265 -3.05 -2.18 -16.43
C ALA A 265 -2.87 -3.64 -16.02
N ASN A 266 -2.81 -4.51 -17.03
CA ASN A 266 -2.55 -5.93 -16.86
C ASN A 266 -1.30 -6.28 -17.67
N VAL A 267 -0.36 -6.95 -17.03
CA VAL A 267 0.87 -7.43 -17.64
C VAL A 267 0.98 -8.91 -17.39
N GLU A 268 1.12 -9.70 -18.45
CA GLU A 268 1.50 -11.10 -18.36
C GLU A 268 2.87 -11.28 -19.02
N VAL A 269 3.73 -12.03 -18.34
CA VAL A 269 5.11 -12.27 -18.76
C VAL A 269 5.37 -13.76 -18.78
N ALA A 270 5.93 -14.24 -19.89
CA ALA A 270 6.50 -15.58 -20.02
C ALA A 270 8.00 -15.48 -20.33
N CYS A 271 8.80 -16.34 -19.70
CA CYS A 271 10.25 -16.34 -19.73
C CYS A 271 10.75 -17.71 -20.20
N GLU A 272 11.35 -17.77 -21.40
CA GLU A 272 11.90 -19.00 -21.99
C GLU A 272 13.37 -18.76 -22.38
N GLY A 273 14.29 -19.04 -21.45
CA GLY A 273 15.70 -18.69 -21.61
C GLY A 273 15.87 -17.18 -21.80
N SER A 274 16.46 -16.77 -22.93
CA SER A 274 16.62 -15.35 -23.29
C SER A 274 15.34 -14.68 -23.80
N ARG A 275 14.27 -15.43 -24.04
CA ARG A 275 13.02 -14.88 -24.57
C ARG A 275 12.11 -14.39 -23.45
N VAL A 276 11.57 -13.18 -23.64
CA VAL A 276 10.55 -12.55 -22.82
C VAL A 276 9.34 -12.27 -23.71
N THR A 277 8.21 -12.87 -23.39
CA THR A 277 6.95 -12.59 -24.11
C THR A 277 6.02 -11.82 -23.18
N LEU A 278 5.54 -10.68 -23.66
CA LEU A 278 4.65 -9.77 -22.95
C LEU A 278 3.25 -9.80 -23.58
N THR A 279 2.22 -9.97 -22.75
CA THR A 279 0.83 -9.63 -23.07
C THR A 279 0.44 -8.42 -22.25
N LEU A 280 0.04 -7.33 -22.92
CA LEU A 280 -0.10 -6.01 -22.30
C LEU A 280 -1.52 -5.46 -22.50
N GLY A 281 -2.16 -5.06 -21.41
CA GLY A 281 -3.43 -4.34 -21.39
C GLY A 281 -3.28 -2.98 -20.69
N ASN A 282 -3.70 -1.91 -21.34
CA ASN A 282 -3.60 -0.52 -20.84
C ASN A 282 -2.16 -0.02 -20.52
N VAL A 283 -1.13 -0.63 -21.10
CA VAL A 283 0.27 -0.22 -20.93
C VAL A 283 0.76 0.53 -22.16
N ALA A 284 1.31 1.73 -21.96
CA ALA A 284 1.89 2.55 -23.02
C ALA A 284 3.41 2.53 -23.00
N GLU A 285 4.02 2.24 -21.85
CA GLU A 285 5.46 2.16 -21.71
C GLU A 285 5.87 1.15 -20.63
N ILE A 286 6.80 0.24 -20.95
CA ILE A 286 7.27 -0.82 -20.06
C ILE A 286 8.77 -1.12 -20.28
N ALA A 287 9.49 -1.41 -19.20
CA ALA A 287 10.86 -1.90 -19.19
C ALA A 287 10.90 -3.42 -19.09
N VAL A 288 11.91 -4.03 -19.72
CA VAL A 288 12.38 -5.38 -19.40
C VAL A 288 13.85 -5.27 -18.95
N PHE A 289 14.14 -5.70 -17.72
CA PHE A 289 15.49 -5.70 -17.16
C PHE A 289 16.25 -6.98 -17.54
N ALA A 290 17.58 -6.89 -17.52
CA ALA A 290 18.42 -8.07 -17.55
C ALA A 290 18.06 -9.03 -16.40
N GLU A 291 18.14 -10.35 -16.64
CA GLU A 291 18.15 -11.31 -15.54
C GLU A 291 19.30 -10.97 -14.58
N PRO A 292 19.12 -11.11 -13.25
CA PRO A 292 20.23 -11.03 -12.31
C PRO A 292 21.25 -12.12 -12.64
N ALA A 293 22.27 -11.79 -13.43
CA ALA A 293 23.21 -12.78 -13.94
C ALA A 293 24.01 -13.39 -12.78
N ARG A 294 24.17 -14.72 -12.78
CA ARG A 294 25.18 -15.42 -11.98
C ARG A 294 26.62 -15.22 -12.52
N GLY A 295 26.81 -14.34 -13.51
CA GLY A 295 28.08 -14.10 -14.22
C GLY A 295 28.26 -12.62 -14.62
N ARG A 296 29.47 -12.27 -15.07
CA ARG A 296 29.92 -10.88 -15.29
C ARG A 296 29.74 -10.32 -16.73
N GLY A 297 28.95 -10.95 -17.59
CA GLY A 297 28.86 -10.59 -19.02
C GLY A 297 27.45 -10.22 -19.49
N PRO A 298 27.32 -9.56 -20.66
CA PRO A 298 26.04 -9.27 -21.28
C PRO A 298 25.22 -10.54 -21.50
N THR A 299 23.92 -10.47 -21.20
CA THR A 299 22.99 -11.58 -21.39
C THR A 299 22.21 -11.40 -22.69
N PRO A 300 22.04 -12.45 -23.53
CA PRO A 300 21.15 -12.36 -24.68
C PRO A 300 19.71 -12.13 -24.23
N LEU A 301 19.00 -11.22 -24.89
CA LEU A 301 17.61 -10.90 -24.64
C LEU A 301 16.82 -10.77 -25.95
N GLU A 302 15.70 -11.48 -26.02
CA GLU A 302 14.65 -11.27 -27.01
C GLU A 302 13.38 -10.81 -26.32
N VAL A 303 12.83 -9.67 -26.71
CA VAL A 303 11.55 -9.19 -26.17
C VAL A 303 10.48 -9.26 -27.25
N TRP A 304 9.35 -9.86 -26.91
CA TRP A 304 8.20 -10.06 -27.76
C TRP A 304 6.97 -9.42 -27.10
N VAL A 305 6.14 -8.75 -27.90
CA VAL A 305 4.81 -8.30 -27.48
C VAL A 305 3.78 -9.06 -28.31
N GLY A 306 3.02 -9.93 -27.66
CA GLY A 306 2.21 -10.96 -28.32
C GLY A 306 3.07 -11.80 -29.26
N LYS A 307 2.74 -11.79 -30.56
CA LYS A 307 3.44 -12.57 -31.60
C LYS A 307 4.57 -11.80 -32.30
N ARG A 308 4.87 -10.55 -31.90
CA ARG A 308 5.83 -9.69 -32.59
C ARG A 308 7.07 -9.49 -31.73
N ARG A 309 8.24 -9.82 -32.29
CA ARG A 309 9.53 -9.45 -31.69
C ARG A 309 9.76 -7.95 -31.82
N VAL A 310 10.03 -7.30 -30.70
CA VAL A 310 10.28 -5.85 -30.61
C VAL A 310 11.74 -5.52 -30.33
N PHE A 311 12.48 -6.46 -29.73
CA PHE A 311 13.90 -6.31 -29.46
C PHE A 311 14.64 -7.65 -29.58
N GLN A 312 15.89 -7.60 -30.03
CA GLN A 312 16.86 -8.69 -29.94
C GLN A 312 18.25 -8.08 -29.77
N GLY A 313 18.98 -8.51 -28.74
CA GLY A 313 20.35 -8.07 -28.52
C GLY A 313 20.88 -8.44 -27.14
N PRO A 314 22.17 -8.21 -26.88
CA PRO A 314 22.73 -8.33 -25.55
C PRO A 314 22.29 -7.16 -24.65
N ILE A 315 22.07 -7.46 -23.38
CA ILE A 315 21.78 -6.49 -22.31
C ILE A 315 22.74 -6.71 -21.13
N ASP A 316 23.34 -5.63 -20.64
CA ASP A 316 24.25 -5.67 -19.49
C ASP A 316 23.50 -5.63 -18.15
N ALA A 317 24.20 -6.06 -17.08
CA ALA A 317 23.68 -5.89 -15.72
C ALA A 317 23.51 -4.39 -15.41
N GLY A 318 22.29 -4.00 -15.05
CA GLY A 318 21.93 -2.60 -14.81
C GLY A 318 21.36 -1.88 -16.04
N GLU A 319 21.25 -2.53 -17.19
CA GLU A 319 20.49 -2.02 -18.34
C GLU A 319 19.02 -2.50 -18.35
N GLU A 320 18.20 -1.79 -19.10
CA GLU A 320 16.83 -2.15 -19.43
C GLU A 320 16.57 -2.00 -20.94
N VAL A 321 15.61 -2.77 -21.45
CA VAL A 321 14.98 -2.52 -22.75
C VAL A 321 13.64 -1.83 -22.49
N ARG A 322 13.58 -0.55 -22.79
CA ARG A 322 12.39 0.28 -22.69
C ARG A 322 11.55 0.14 -23.96
N LEU A 323 10.32 -0.32 -23.82
CA LEU A 323 9.34 -0.42 -24.89
C LEU A 323 8.32 0.71 -24.77
N SER A 324 8.04 1.39 -25.88
CA SER A 324 7.06 2.47 -25.94
C SER A 324 6.04 2.23 -27.06
N LEU A 325 4.77 2.49 -26.78
CA LEU A 325 3.66 2.35 -27.72
C LEU A 325 3.37 3.70 -28.39
N GLU A 326 3.43 3.71 -29.73
CA GLU A 326 3.03 4.83 -30.58
C GLU A 326 1.94 4.35 -31.54
N GLY A 327 0.71 4.85 -31.33
CA GLY A 327 -0.48 4.32 -32.00
C GLY A 327 -0.68 2.84 -31.69
N THR A 328 -0.35 1.96 -32.65
CA THR A 328 -0.43 0.49 -32.51
C THR A 328 0.93 -0.19 -32.59
N ARG A 329 2.02 0.56 -32.72
CA ARG A 329 3.37 0.03 -32.91
C ARG A 329 4.20 0.18 -31.64
N TRP A 330 4.90 -0.89 -31.29
CA TRP A 330 5.90 -0.89 -30.23
C TRP A 330 7.29 -0.61 -30.81
N SER A 331 8.01 0.33 -30.20
CA SER A 331 9.44 0.56 -30.39
C SER A 331 10.21 0.07 -29.15
N ALA A 332 11.52 -0.13 -29.30
CA ALA A 332 12.40 -0.57 -28.21
C ALA A 332 13.67 0.26 -28.17
N LEU A 333 14.08 0.68 -26.97
CA LEU A 333 15.33 1.39 -26.71
C LEU A 333 16.08 0.68 -25.58
N ARG A 334 17.33 0.26 -25.84
CA ARG A 334 18.24 -0.21 -24.79
C ARG A 334 18.86 1.01 -24.10
N GLN A 335 18.80 1.06 -22.79
CA GLN A 335 19.36 2.14 -21.99
C GLN A 335 19.79 1.65 -20.60
N GLN A 336 20.53 2.49 -19.87
CA GLN A 336 20.78 2.24 -18.46
C GLN A 336 19.45 2.27 -17.71
N ALA A 337 19.21 1.25 -16.87
CA ALA A 337 18.04 1.24 -16.03
C ALA A 337 18.14 2.41 -15.05
N ALA A 338 17.11 3.25 -15.03
CA ALA A 338 17.00 4.26 -13.99
C ALA A 338 16.99 3.52 -12.64
N ARG A 339 18.01 3.79 -11.81
CA ARG A 339 17.95 3.42 -10.40
C ARG A 339 16.74 4.13 -9.84
N LEU A 340 15.87 3.42 -9.14
CA LEU A 340 14.89 4.08 -8.30
C LEU A 340 15.68 4.75 -7.19
N ASN A 341 15.94 6.06 -7.31
CA ASN A 341 16.19 6.85 -6.13
C ASN A 341 14.84 6.92 -5.38
N PRO A 342 14.78 6.72 -4.05
CA PRO A 342 13.62 7.14 -3.26
C PRO A 342 13.21 8.60 -3.54
N ASP A 343 14.13 9.46 -4.01
CA ASP A 343 13.82 10.81 -4.50
C ASP A 343 13.25 10.84 -5.95
N ASP A 344 13.43 9.76 -6.73
CA ASP A 344 12.85 9.55 -8.06
C ASP A 344 11.43 8.95 -7.97
N PHE A 345 10.88 8.75 -6.77
CA PHE A 345 9.43 8.79 -6.61
C PHE A 345 8.99 10.06 -7.34
N PRO A 346 8.11 10.01 -8.35
CA PRO A 346 7.70 11.21 -9.06
C PRO A 346 6.89 12.10 -8.10
N VAL A 347 7.62 12.85 -7.28
CA VAL A 347 7.19 13.96 -6.44
C VAL A 347 7.19 15.25 -7.26
N ALA A 348 7.19 15.12 -8.60
CA ALA A 348 7.00 16.25 -9.48
C ALA A 348 5.68 16.92 -9.08
N PRO A 349 5.72 18.23 -8.74
CA PRO A 349 4.51 18.94 -8.35
C PRO A 349 3.47 18.84 -9.48
N ILE A 350 2.30 18.32 -9.16
CA ILE A 350 1.14 18.27 -10.06
C ILE A 350 0.15 19.38 -9.76
N ALA A 351 0.24 19.99 -8.58
CA ALA A 351 -0.61 21.10 -8.16
C ALA A 351 0.07 21.95 -7.07
N GLN A 352 -0.60 23.03 -6.66
CA GLN A 352 -0.19 23.90 -5.55
C GLN A 352 -1.38 24.09 -4.60
N ALA A 353 -1.20 23.79 -3.31
CA ALA A 353 -2.16 24.09 -2.26
C ALA A 353 -1.82 25.44 -1.63
N ARG A 354 -2.75 26.41 -1.67
CA ARG A 354 -2.56 27.75 -1.07
C ARG A 354 -2.66 27.75 0.45
N ALA A 355 -3.39 26.78 1.00
CA ALA A 355 -3.61 26.56 2.41
C ALA A 355 -3.74 25.04 2.64
N GLN A 356 -3.78 24.62 3.91
CA GLN A 356 -4.01 23.22 4.25
C GLN A 356 -5.38 22.77 3.75
N VAL A 357 -5.44 21.63 3.07
CA VAL A 357 -6.68 21.02 2.57
C VAL A 357 -6.93 19.74 3.38
N ASP A 358 -7.93 19.77 4.25
CA ASP A 358 -8.24 18.68 5.17
C ASP A 358 -9.75 18.40 5.29
N MET A 359 -10.08 17.51 6.23
CA MET A 359 -11.45 17.08 6.51
C MET A 359 -12.14 17.90 7.62
N SER A 360 -11.58 19.04 8.03
CA SER A 360 -12.15 19.87 9.09
C SER A 360 -13.38 20.66 8.63
N GLY A 361 -14.24 21.02 9.58
CA GLY A 361 -15.43 21.84 9.34
C GLY A 361 -16.67 21.08 8.85
N THR A 362 -17.76 21.83 8.71
CA THR A 362 -19.06 21.35 8.21
C THR A 362 -18.96 21.01 6.72
N GLU A 363 -18.48 21.95 5.92
CA GLU A 363 -18.10 21.74 4.52
C GLU A 363 -16.58 21.61 4.45
N ALA A 364 -16.08 20.44 4.09
CA ALA A 364 -14.65 20.15 4.14
C ALA A 364 -14.01 20.29 2.76
N ALA A 365 -12.96 21.10 2.66
CA ALA A 365 -12.28 21.38 1.39
C ALA A 365 -11.75 20.11 0.71
N LEU A 366 -11.21 19.16 1.48
CA LEU A 366 -10.72 17.90 0.92
C LEU A 366 -11.86 17.02 0.42
N ALA A 367 -12.97 16.95 1.15
CA ALA A 367 -14.14 16.19 0.72
C ALA A 367 -14.79 16.81 -0.52
N ASN A 368 -14.85 18.14 -0.61
CA ASN A 368 -15.32 18.84 -1.81
C ASN A 368 -14.52 18.44 -3.03
N TRP A 369 -13.19 18.56 -2.94
CA TRP A 369 -12.28 18.16 -4.01
C TRP A 369 -12.48 16.68 -4.40
N MET A 370 -12.62 15.77 -3.42
CA MET A 370 -12.88 14.36 -3.69
C MET A 370 -14.20 14.14 -4.43
N THR A 371 -15.29 14.77 -3.99
CA THR A 371 -16.60 14.62 -4.65
C THR A 371 -16.60 15.21 -6.05
N ASP A 372 -15.93 16.35 -6.27
CA ASP A 372 -15.77 16.91 -7.61
C ASP A 372 -14.96 15.98 -8.52
N ALA A 373 -13.86 15.41 -8.01
CA ALA A 373 -13.05 14.45 -8.74
C ALA A 373 -13.84 13.18 -9.07
N MET A 374 -14.60 12.63 -8.12
CA MET A 374 -15.47 11.46 -8.33
C MET A 374 -16.53 11.74 -9.40
N ARG A 375 -17.20 12.89 -9.32
CA ARG A 375 -18.24 13.31 -10.27
C ARG A 375 -17.67 13.47 -11.67
N TRP A 376 -16.52 14.16 -11.78
CA TRP A 376 -15.82 14.35 -13.04
C TRP A 376 -15.36 13.02 -13.66
N ALA A 377 -14.75 12.13 -12.86
CA ALA A 377 -14.22 10.85 -13.33
C ALA A 377 -15.30 9.86 -13.76
N THR A 378 -16.48 9.91 -13.14
CA THR A 378 -17.60 8.99 -13.44
C THR A 378 -18.58 9.55 -14.46
N GLY A 379 -18.59 10.86 -14.68
CA GLY A 379 -19.63 11.55 -15.46
C GLY A 379 -21.00 11.53 -14.78
N ALA A 380 -21.08 11.21 -13.48
CA ALA A 380 -22.32 11.24 -12.73
C ALA A 380 -22.85 12.67 -12.57
N GLU A 381 -24.17 12.83 -12.46
CA GLU A 381 -24.77 14.15 -12.17
C GLU A 381 -24.36 14.66 -10.79
N LEU A 382 -24.20 13.74 -9.84
CA LEU A 382 -23.89 13.99 -8.44
C LEU A 382 -22.82 13.03 -7.96
N ALA A 383 -22.04 13.44 -6.97
CA ALA A 383 -21.16 12.56 -6.21
C ALA A 383 -21.28 12.86 -4.72
N VAL A 384 -21.20 11.82 -3.90
CA VAL A 384 -21.30 11.92 -2.44
C VAL A 384 -20.18 11.14 -1.78
N ILE A 385 -19.67 11.67 -0.67
CA ILE A 385 -18.75 10.94 0.22
C ILE A 385 -19.20 11.11 1.67
N ASN A 386 -19.25 9.99 2.39
CA ASN A 386 -19.36 10.02 3.83
C ASN A 386 -17.96 10.13 4.43
N ARG A 387 -17.74 11.11 5.30
CA ARG A 387 -16.45 11.35 5.96
C ARG A 387 -16.23 10.43 7.17
N GLN A 388 -17.25 9.70 7.58
CA GLN A 388 -17.16 8.75 8.68
C GLN A 388 -16.17 7.63 8.35
N HIS A 389 -15.20 7.41 9.25
CA HIS A 389 -14.10 6.46 9.08
C HIS A 389 -13.08 6.82 7.98
N TYR A 390 -13.09 8.06 7.48
CA TYR A 390 -12.00 8.57 6.67
C TYR A 390 -10.67 8.48 7.45
N ARG A 391 -9.60 8.00 6.80
CA ARG A 391 -8.27 7.80 7.40
C ARG A 391 -7.13 8.48 6.62
N GLY A 392 -7.46 9.19 5.55
CA GLY A 392 -6.46 9.92 4.78
C GLY A 392 -5.93 11.13 5.55
N GLN A 393 -4.94 11.77 4.96
CA GLN A 393 -4.16 12.85 5.55
C GLN A 393 -4.48 14.18 4.89
N ALA A 394 -4.31 15.26 5.65
CA ALA A 394 -4.38 16.60 5.11
C ALA A 394 -3.29 16.82 4.05
N ILE A 395 -3.63 17.57 3.01
CA ILE A 395 -2.65 18.07 2.05
C ILE A 395 -2.09 19.38 2.62
N PRO A 396 -0.77 19.48 2.89
CA PRO A 396 -0.17 20.69 3.44
C PRO A 396 -0.15 21.83 2.39
N PRO A 397 -0.02 23.10 2.82
CA PRO A 397 0.26 24.20 1.91
C PRO A 397 1.58 23.98 1.16
N GLY A 398 1.63 24.34 -0.12
CA GLY A 398 2.83 24.21 -0.95
C GLY A 398 2.61 23.39 -2.22
N ALA A 399 3.71 22.82 -2.72
CA ALA A 399 3.68 21.92 -3.87
C ALA A 399 2.99 20.60 -3.48
N VAL A 400 2.07 20.14 -4.34
CA VAL A 400 1.34 18.89 -4.17
C VAL A 400 1.80 17.92 -5.24
N ASP A 401 2.16 16.71 -4.83
CA ASP A 401 2.54 15.60 -5.71
C ASP A 401 1.58 14.42 -5.58
N MET A 402 1.87 13.32 -6.30
CA MET A 402 1.02 12.13 -6.28
C MET A 402 1.01 11.44 -4.91
N VAL A 403 2.10 11.51 -4.14
CA VAL A 403 2.16 10.91 -2.79
C VAL A 403 1.21 11.64 -1.85
N HIS A 404 1.14 12.97 -1.92
CA HIS A 404 0.15 13.75 -1.16
C HIS A 404 -1.29 13.35 -1.52
N LEU A 405 -1.60 13.14 -2.81
CA LEU A 405 -2.93 12.69 -3.20
C LEU A 405 -3.24 11.27 -2.71
N LEU A 406 -2.27 10.35 -2.77
CA LEU A 406 -2.42 8.99 -2.25
C LEU A 406 -2.63 8.96 -0.73
N ASP A 407 -1.85 9.75 0.01
CA ASP A 407 -2.01 9.90 1.46
C ASP A 407 -3.36 10.54 1.82
N ALA A 408 -3.87 11.43 0.97
CA ALA A 408 -5.16 12.07 1.16
C ALA A 408 -6.35 11.18 0.81
N MET A 409 -6.24 10.21 -0.11
CA MET A 409 -7.39 9.39 -0.51
C MET A 409 -7.83 8.40 0.59
N PRO A 410 -9.14 8.10 0.71
CA PRO A 410 -9.61 7.09 1.64
C PRO A 410 -9.06 5.71 1.27
N ILE A 411 -8.73 4.91 2.28
CA ILE A 411 -8.34 3.52 2.07
C ILE A 411 -9.61 2.71 1.89
N THR A 412 -10.00 2.44 0.63
CA THR A 412 -11.13 1.54 0.36
C THR A 412 -10.73 0.38 -0.54
N ASP A 413 -11.28 -0.78 -0.18
CA ASP A 413 -11.39 -2.02 -0.97
C ASP A 413 -12.40 -1.89 -2.13
N ARG A 414 -13.02 -0.71 -2.28
CA ARG A 414 -14.12 -0.51 -3.22
C ARG A 414 -13.82 0.63 -4.16
N PRO A 415 -13.93 0.41 -5.49
CA PRO A 415 -13.89 1.50 -6.45
C PRO A 415 -15.01 2.48 -6.15
N VAL A 416 -14.89 3.70 -6.67
CA VAL A 416 -16.01 4.62 -6.79
C VAL A 416 -17.19 3.86 -7.41
N VAL A 417 -18.30 3.77 -6.67
CA VAL A 417 -19.50 3.07 -7.13
C VAL A 417 -20.45 4.10 -7.73
N THR A 418 -20.91 3.83 -8.95
CA THR A 418 -22.00 4.58 -9.57
C THR A 418 -23.31 3.83 -9.38
N ALA A 419 -24.35 4.50 -8.87
CA ALA A 419 -25.69 3.95 -8.72
C ALA A 419 -26.73 4.97 -9.19
N ARG A 420 -27.94 4.50 -9.51
CA ARG A 420 -29.09 5.36 -9.79
C ARG A 420 -29.89 5.53 -8.51
N LEU A 421 -30.08 6.79 -8.10
CA LEU A 421 -30.88 7.17 -6.95
C LEU A 421 -31.90 8.23 -7.39
N THR A 422 -33.07 8.19 -6.77
CA THR A 422 -34.07 9.24 -6.82
C THR A 422 -33.67 10.41 -5.94
N GLY A 423 -34.19 11.61 -6.23
CA GLY A 423 -34.00 12.75 -5.35
C GLY A 423 -34.51 12.49 -3.92
N ARG A 424 -35.57 11.68 -3.76
CA ARG A 424 -36.05 11.27 -2.44
C ARG A 424 -35.02 10.45 -1.66
N GLU A 425 -34.45 9.42 -2.27
CA GLU A 425 -33.43 8.59 -1.62
C GLU A 425 -32.20 9.42 -1.24
N LEU A 426 -31.80 10.37 -2.10
CA LEU A 426 -30.71 11.30 -1.78
C LEU A 426 -31.04 12.21 -0.60
N LEU A 427 -32.25 12.79 -0.56
CA LEU A 427 -32.68 13.62 0.55
C LEU A 427 -32.75 12.84 1.87
N GLU A 428 -33.19 11.58 1.84
CA GLU A 428 -33.20 10.69 3.00
C GLU A 428 -31.77 10.39 3.50
N ILE A 429 -30.83 10.14 2.58
CA ILE A 429 -29.40 9.95 2.91
C ILE A 429 -28.83 11.24 3.53
N LEU A 430 -29.08 12.40 2.93
CA LEU A 430 -28.59 13.68 3.44
C LEU A 430 -29.16 13.97 4.83
N ASP A 431 -30.47 13.76 5.03
CA ASP A 431 -31.12 13.93 6.33
C ASP A 431 -30.48 13.04 7.38
N ASP A 432 -30.38 11.73 7.15
CA ASP A 432 -29.88 10.77 8.14
C ASP A 432 -28.45 11.11 8.63
N ASN A 433 -27.67 11.74 7.77
CA ASN A 433 -26.28 12.14 8.02
C ASN A 433 -26.12 13.56 8.61
N VAL A 434 -27.20 14.31 8.81
CA VAL A 434 -27.18 15.55 9.61
C VAL A 434 -26.75 15.20 11.05
N PRO A 435 -25.79 15.93 11.65
CA PRO A 435 -25.33 15.67 13.02
C PRO A 435 -26.48 15.57 14.04
N ASP A 436 -26.40 14.56 14.91
CA ASP A 436 -27.43 14.21 15.88
C ASP A 436 -26.76 13.81 17.20
N PRO A 437 -26.87 14.62 18.28
CA PRO A 437 -26.21 14.35 19.56
C PRO A 437 -26.51 12.98 20.18
N ALA A 438 -27.70 12.42 19.96
CA ALA A 438 -28.09 11.12 20.50
C ALA A 438 -27.42 9.97 19.72
N LYS A 439 -27.37 10.09 18.38
CA LYS A 439 -26.63 9.14 17.54
C LYS A 439 -25.11 9.32 17.70
N ASP A 440 -24.66 10.53 18.02
CA ASP A 440 -23.26 10.91 17.99
C ASP A 440 -22.52 10.80 19.34
N ARG A 441 -23.22 10.36 20.40
CA ARG A 441 -22.70 10.28 21.78
C ARG A 441 -21.44 9.41 21.98
N HIS A 442 -21.12 8.54 21.02
CA HIS A 442 -19.94 7.66 21.07
C HIS A 442 -18.76 8.19 20.24
N TYR A 443 -18.89 9.37 19.62
CA TYR A 443 -17.83 9.97 18.79
C TYR A 443 -17.17 11.12 19.53
N VAL A 444 -15.87 11.26 19.32
CA VAL A 444 -15.10 12.40 19.81
C VAL A 444 -15.54 13.61 18.99
N LYS A 445 -16.36 14.49 19.59
CA LYS A 445 -16.68 15.82 19.06
C LYS A 445 -15.36 16.54 18.73
N ASP A 446 -15.28 17.10 17.52
CA ASP A 446 -14.22 18.00 17.06
C ASP A 446 -12.85 17.37 16.72
N GLY A 447 -12.80 16.06 16.45
CA GLY A 447 -11.67 15.44 15.76
C GLY A 447 -11.78 15.59 14.22
N PRO A 448 -10.68 15.51 13.46
CA PRO A 448 -10.70 15.55 11.98
C PRO A 448 -11.51 14.41 11.30
N TYR A 449 -12.16 13.55 12.10
CA TYR A 449 -12.86 12.33 11.71
C TYR A 449 -14.31 12.24 12.24
N SER A 450 -14.87 13.33 12.81
CA SER A 450 -16.10 13.25 13.61
C SER A 450 -17.38 13.75 12.95
N SER A 451 -17.34 14.22 11.70
CA SER A 451 -18.55 14.68 11.01
C SER A 451 -19.14 13.57 10.16
N ARG A 452 -20.39 13.19 10.45
CA ARG A 452 -21.20 12.30 9.61
C ARG A 452 -21.74 12.98 8.37
N LEU A 453 -21.66 14.31 8.30
CA LEU A 453 -22.25 15.06 7.21
C LEU A 453 -21.66 14.60 5.88
N VAL A 454 -22.55 14.12 5.02
CA VAL A 454 -22.21 13.70 3.66
C VAL A 454 -21.86 14.94 2.87
N GLN A 455 -20.65 14.92 2.30
CA GLN A 455 -20.25 15.93 1.32
C GLN A 455 -20.84 15.56 -0.03
N ILE A 456 -21.30 16.56 -0.78
CA ILE A 456 -21.94 16.39 -2.09
C ILE A 456 -21.35 17.36 -3.11
N SER A 457 -21.19 16.90 -4.34
CA SER A 457 -20.94 17.73 -5.53
C SER A 457 -22.12 17.64 -6.48
N GLY A 458 -22.51 18.79 -7.06
CA GLY A 458 -23.55 18.91 -8.08
C GLY A 458 -24.96 19.20 -7.57
N ALA A 459 -25.13 19.42 -6.26
CA ALA A 459 -26.36 19.85 -5.63
C ALA A 459 -26.07 20.74 -4.41
N HIS A 460 -27.06 21.52 -4.01
CA HIS A 460 -27.04 22.35 -2.81
C HIS A 460 -28.21 21.98 -1.91
N TYR A 461 -27.96 22.04 -0.60
CA TYR A 461 -29.00 21.85 0.40
C TYR A 461 -28.68 22.65 1.66
N THR A 462 -29.73 23.01 2.40
CA THR A 462 -29.63 23.57 3.74
C THR A 462 -30.29 22.61 4.71
N PHE A 463 -29.78 22.57 5.94
CA PHE A 463 -30.32 21.70 6.97
C PHE A 463 -30.43 22.41 8.31
N ASP A 464 -31.39 21.97 9.12
CA ASP A 464 -31.60 22.41 10.49
C ASP A 464 -31.52 21.18 11.42
N PRO A 465 -30.44 21.02 12.20
CA PRO A 465 -30.26 19.87 13.08
C PRO A 465 -31.24 19.87 14.27
N THR A 466 -32.00 20.95 14.50
CA THR A 466 -33.01 21.01 15.57
C THR A 466 -34.35 20.39 15.18
N ARG A 467 -34.57 20.13 13.88
CA ARG A 467 -35.79 19.50 13.38
C ARG A 467 -35.76 17.97 13.60
N PRO A 468 -36.93 17.31 13.70
CA PRO A 468 -36.99 15.85 13.81
C PRO A 468 -36.35 15.14 12.60
N PRO A 469 -35.71 13.97 12.80
CA PRO A 469 -35.22 13.14 11.70
C PRO A 469 -36.27 12.89 10.62
N GLY A 470 -35.86 12.95 9.35
CA GLY A 470 -36.75 12.94 8.19
C GLY A 470 -37.31 14.30 7.78
N SER A 471 -36.98 15.37 8.52
CA SER A 471 -37.39 16.75 8.21
C SER A 471 -36.29 17.79 8.39
N ARG A 472 -35.04 17.36 8.54
CA ARG A 472 -33.88 18.22 8.80
C ARG A 472 -33.39 18.95 7.55
N ILE A 473 -33.63 18.42 6.35
CA ILE A 473 -33.38 19.16 5.11
C ILE A 473 -34.47 20.23 4.93
N VAL A 474 -34.05 21.51 4.91
CA VAL A 474 -34.95 22.67 4.87
C VAL A 474 -35.15 23.15 3.43
N GLU A 475 -34.06 23.22 2.67
CA GLU A 475 -34.06 23.60 1.26
C GLU A 475 -33.11 22.70 0.47
N SER A 476 -33.42 22.40 -0.78
CA SER A 476 -32.52 21.70 -1.70
C SER A 476 -32.92 21.93 -3.16
N ASP A 477 -31.94 21.89 -4.06
CA ASP A 477 -32.15 21.84 -5.51
C ASP A 477 -32.42 20.41 -6.05
N LEU A 478 -32.42 19.39 -5.17
CA LEU A 478 -32.78 18.01 -5.51
C LEU A 478 -34.29 17.85 -5.69
N VAL A 479 -34.70 17.35 -6.85
CA VAL A 479 -36.12 17.09 -7.16
C VAL A 479 -36.50 15.66 -6.75
N PRO A 480 -37.43 15.46 -5.78
CA PRO A 480 -37.69 14.13 -5.20
C PRO A 480 -38.10 13.04 -6.22
N ALA A 481 -38.85 13.43 -7.25
CA ALA A 481 -39.36 12.52 -8.27
C ALA A 481 -38.40 12.28 -9.45
N ARG A 482 -37.28 13.02 -9.54
CA ARG A 482 -36.29 12.85 -10.60
C ARG A 482 -35.28 11.78 -10.18
N SER A 483 -35.10 10.76 -11.00
CA SER A 483 -33.93 9.90 -10.91
C SER A 483 -32.71 10.62 -11.48
N ALA A 484 -31.57 10.59 -10.80
CA ALA A 484 -30.32 11.04 -11.40
C ALA A 484 -29.98 10.12 -12.59
N SER A 485 -30.05 10.68 -13.81
CA SER A 485 -29.70 10.05 -15.07
C SER A 485 -28.20 10.20 -15.37
N THR A 486 -27.53 9.08 -15.66
CA THR A 486 -26.17 9.09 -16.21
C THR A 486 -26.21 9.49 -17.68
N GLY A 487 -25.94 10.76 -18.00
CA GLY A 487 -25.69 11.19 -19.39
C GLY A 487 -25.80 12.70 -19.64
N ARG A 488 -24.75 13.32 -20.18
CA ARG A 488 -24.88 14.56 -20.97
C ARG A 488 -25.46 14.23 -22.36
N PRO A 489 -26.15 15.19 -23.02
CA PRO A 489 -26.65 15.02 -24.38
C PRO A 489 -25.55 14.73 -25.41
#